data_AF-A0A1I1T1N2-F1
#
_entry.id   AF-A0A1I1T1N2-F1
#
_cell.length_a   1.000
_cell.length_b   1.000
_cell.length_c   1.000
_cell.angle_alpha   90.00
_cell.angle_beta   90.00
_cell.angle_gamma   90.00
#
_symmetry.space_group_name_H-M   'P 1'
#
loop_
_entity.id
_entity.type
_entity.pdbx_description
1 polymer ?
#
loop_
_entity_poly.entity_id
_entity_poly.type
_entity_poly.pdbx_seq_one_letter_code
_entity_poly.pdbx_strand_id
1 'polypeptide(L)'
;MRQLAAALALALAAGCSVSGGGGAGAETGIRQVGGTTLVSDTEGATLMIDENGCQSVMAEGARVAEPVRDADGNPVCVGVGE
;
A
#
# COMPACT_ATOMS: atom_id res chain seq x y z
N MET A 1 39.28 11.65 28.95
CA MET A 1 38.36 10.55 28.58
C MET A 1 36.92 11.05 28.70
N ARG A 2 36.24 11.38 27.59
CA ARG A 2 34.76 11.51 27.48
C ARG A 2 34.38 12.21 26.15
N GLN A 3 34.76 11.60 25.03
CA GLN A 3 34.20 11.92 23.71
C GLN A 3 34.07 10.61 22.93
N LEU A 4 33.22 9.72 23.43
CA LEU A 4 32.87 8.45 22.78
C LEU A 4 31.39 8.20 23.05
N ALA A 5 30.53 9.08 22.54
CA ALA A 5 29.07 8.91 22.65
C ALA A 5 28.33 9.47 21.42
N ALA A 6 28.98 9.47 20.25
CA ALA A 6 28.40 10.04 19.03
C ALA A 6 28.50 9.09 17.82
N ALA A 7 28.45 7.77 18.04
CA ALA A 7 28.63 6.79 16.96
C ALA A 7 27.48 5.77 16.81
N LEU A 8 26.35 5.92 17.52
CA LEU A 8 25.32 4.86 17.55
C LEU A 8 23.92 5.28 17.09
N ALA A 9 23.77 6.39 16.36
CA ALA A 9 22.45 6.87 15.90
C ALA A 9 22.20 6.73 14.39
N LEU A 10 23.16 6.18 13.61
CA LEU A 10 23.07 6.15 12.14
C LEU A 10 22.75 4.77 11.53
N ALA A 11 22.26 3.81 12.32
CA ALA A 11 22.06 2.42 11.87
C ALA A 11 20.59 1.94 11.89
N LEU A 12 19.60 2.84 11.97
CA LEU A 12 18.18 2.47 11.88
C LEU A 12 17.54 2.72 10.51
N ALA A 13 18.34 3.00 9.46
CA ALA A 13 17.92 2.78 8.09
C ALA A 13 18.00 1.28 7.74
N ALA A 14 17.41 0.43 8.59
CA ALA A 14 17.03 -0.91 8.19
C ALA A 14 15.88 -0.73 7.21
N GLY A 15 16.25 -0.52 5.95
CA GLY A 15 15.35 -0.65 4.82
C GLY A 15 14.60 -1.97 5.00
N CYS A 16 13.30 -1.87 5.25
CA CYS A 16 12.38 -2.96 5.07
C CYS A 16 12.29 -3.17 3.55
N SER A 17 13.36 -3.72 2.97
CA SER A 17 13.38 -4.29 1.65
C SER A 17 12.51 -5.53 1.74
N VAL A 18 11.20 -5.36 1.53
CA VAL A 18 10.32 -6.49 1.26
C VAL A 18 10.86 -7.15 0.00
N SER A 19 11.60 -8.23 0.23
CA SER A 19 12.11 -9.10 -0.79
C SER A 19 10.90 -9.66 -1.52
N GLY A 20 10.70 -9.22 -2.75
CA GLY A 20 9.71 -9.77 -3.68
C GLY A 20 10.08 -11.22 -3.98
N GLY A 21 9.67 -12.12 -3.08
CA GLY A 21 9.72 -13.56 -3.28
C GLY A 21 8.69 -13.94 -4.33
N GLY A 22 9.17 -14.43 -5.47
CA GLY A 22 8.33 -15.01 -6.51
C GLY A 22 7.45 -16.12 -5.97
N GLY A 23 6.17 -16.05 -6.28
CA GLY A 23 5.18 -17.07 -6.02
C GLY A 23 4.10 -16.99 -7.08
N ALA A 24 4.28 -17.75 -8.16
CA ALA A 24 3.21 -18.05 -9.09
C ALA A 24 2.18 -18.93 -8.38
N GLY A 25 0.97 -18.43 -8.17
CA GLY A 25 -0.12 -19.22 -7.59
C GLY A 25 -1.30 -18.37 -7.16
N ALA A 26 -2.41 -18.50 -7.90
CA ALA A 26 -3.67 -17.74 -7.85
C ALA A 26 -3.56 -16.29 -8.35
N GLU A 27 -4.48 -15.88 -9.23
CA GLU A 27 -4.56 -14.55 -9.86
C GLU A 27 -4.92 -13.42 -8.87
N THR A 28 -4.91 -13.74 -7.58
CA THR A 28 -5.17 -12.90 -6.42
C THR A 28 -3.86 -12.45 -5.80
N GLY A 29 -3.82 -11.23 -5.27
CA GLY A 29 -2.62 -10.71 -4.62
C GLY A 29 -2.41 -9.23 -4.82
N ILE A 30 -1.27 -8.76 -4.31
CA ILE A 30 -0.86 -7.36 -4.35
C ILE A 30 0.04 -7.15 -5.57
N ARG A 31 -0.33 -6.23 -6.46
CA ARG A 31 0.50 -5.81 -7.60
C ARG A 31 0.53 -4.31 -7.74
N GLN A 32 1.59 -3.78 -8.33
CA GLN A 32 1.72 -2.36 -8.62
C GLN A 32 1.60 -2.12 -10.13
N VAL A 33 0.79 -1.14 -10.53
CA VAL A 33 0.61 -0.75 -11.93
C VAL A 33 0.76 0.77 -12.00
N GLY A 34 1.90 1.23 -12.52
CA GLY A 34 2.27 2.65 -12.41
C GLY A 34 2.43 3.07 -10.95
N GLY A 35 1.81 4.19 -10.57
CA GLY A 35 1.78 4.69 -9.19
C GLY A 35 0.68 4.07 -8.31
N THR A 36 -0.10 3.13 -8.84
CA THR A 36 -1.27 2.57 -8.16
C THR A 36 -0.98 1.16 -7.64
N THR A 37 -1.32 0.91 -6.37
CA THR A 37 -1.29 -0.43 -5.78
C THR A 37 -2.66 -1.08 -5.93
N LEU A 38 -2.69 -2.29 -6.47
CA LEU A 38 -3.88 -3.11 -6.68
C LEU A 38 -3.82 -4.33 -5.76
N VAL A 39 -4.89 -4.59 -5.02
CA VAL A 39 -5.06 -5.77 -4.18
C VAL A 39 -6.29 -6.51 -4.67
N SER A 40 -6.09 -7.62 -5.37
CA SER A 40 -7.18 -8.43 -5.92
C SER A 40 -7.55 -9.55 -4.94
N ASP A 41 -8.84 -9.61 -4.61
CA ASP A 41 -9.44 -10.66 -3.77
C ASP A 41 -9.85 -11.88 -4.61
N THR A 42 -9.99 -13.03 -3.95
CA THR A 42 -10.56 -14.27 -4.49
C THR A 42 -11.98 -14.11 -5.06
N GLU A 43 -12.76 -13.14 -4.61
CA GLU A 43 -14.11 -12.83 -5.11
C GLU A 43 -14.09 -11.86 -6.33
N GLY A 44 -12.90 -11.54 -6.87
CA GLY A 44 -12.75 -10.74 -8.10
C GLY A 44 -12.82 -9.22 -7.89
N ALA A 45 -13.11 -8.75 -6.68
CA ALA A 45 -12.99 -7.34 -6.33
C ALA A 45 -11.51 -6.94 -6.23
N THR A 46 -11.18 -5.75 -6.71
CA THR A 46 -9.83 -5.18 -6.61
C THR A 46 -9.87 -3.86 -5.84
N LEU A 47 -9.18 -3.82 -4.70
CA LEU A 47 -8.87 -2.57 -4.01
C LEU A 47 -7.73 -1.87 -4.75
N MET A 48 -7.89 -0.57 -5.00
CA MET A 48 -6.93 0.28 -5.68
C MET A 48 -6.53 1.40 -4.74
N ILE A 49 -5.23 1.64 -4.60
CA ILE A 49 -4.66 2.75 -3.83
C ILE A 49 -3.89 3.62 -4.82
N ASP A 50 -4.35 4.86 -5.02
CA ASP A 50 -3.73 5.78 -5.97
C ASP A 50 -2.42 6.39 -5.45
N GLU A 51 -1.80 7.23 -6.26
CA GLU A 51 -0.53 7.90 -5.93
C GLU A 51 -0.66 8.90 -4.77
N ASN A 52 -1.87 9.36 -4.46
CA ASN A 52 -2.18 10.22 -3.31
C ASN A 52 -2.53 9.38 -2.06
N GLY A 53 -2.48 8.04 -2.17
CA GLY A 53 -2.82 7.12 -1.11
C GLY A 53 -4.32 6.90 -0.93
N CYS A 54 -5.18 7.42 -1.80
CA CYS A 54 -6.62 7.27 -1.64
C CYS A 54 -7.13 5.92 -2.16
N GLN A 55 -8.05 5.32 -1.39
CA GLN A 55 -8.56 3.98 -1.62
C GLN A 55 -9.84 4.00 -2.46
N SER A 56 -9.92 3.11 -3.43
CA SER A 56 -11.13 2.82 -4.23
C SER A 56 -11.27 1.33 -4.48
N VAL A 57 -12.49 0.83 -4.71
CA VAL A 57 -12.76 -0.57 -5.02
C VAL A 57 -13.38 -0.67 -6.39
N MET A 58 -12.83 -1.57 -7.21
CA MET A 58 -13.40 -1.99 -8.47
C MET A 58 -13.98 -3.39 -8.29
N ALA A 59 -15.30 -3.51 -8.38
CA ALA A 59 -15.97 -4.81 -8.38
C ALA A 59 -15.65 -5.59 -9.67
N GLU A 60 -15.80 -6.91 -9.62
CA GLU A 60 -15.60 -7.76 -10.80
C GLU A 60 -16.51 -7.31 -11.96
N GLY A 61 -15.94 -7.12 -13.15
CA GLY A 61 -16.65 -6.67 -14.34
C GLY A 61 -17.02 -5.18 -14.36
N ALA A 62 -16.74 -4.43 -13.30
CA ALA A 62 -16.94 -2.98 -13.27
C ALA A 62 -15.90 -2.26 -14.14
N ARG A 63 -16.30 -1.13 -14.73
CA ARG A 63 -15.40 -0.26 -15.53
C ARG A 63 -14.92 0.96 -14.75
N VAL A 64 -15.54 1.22 -13.60
CA VAL A 64 -15.28 2.38 -12.75
C VAL A 64 -15.02 1.86 -11.34
N ALA A 65 -13.99 2.41 -10.71
CA ALA A 65 -13.70 2.17 -9.30
C ALA A 65 -14.43 3.20 -8.44
N GLU A 66 -15.04 2.75 -7.35
CA GLU A 66 -15.78 3.60 -6.41
C GLU A 66 -14.90 3.93 -5.20
N PRO A 67 -14.92 5.17 -4.68
CA PRO A 67 -14.09 5.53 -3.53
C PRO A 67 -14.56 4.81 -2.26
N VAL A 68 -13.60 4.30 -1.49
CA VAL A 68 -13.88 3.79 -0.13
C VAL A 68 -14.12 4.98 0.78
N ARG A 69 -15.21 4.96 1.54
CA ARG A 69 -15.59 6.05 2.45
C ARG A 69 -15.55 5.59 3.92
N ASP A 70 -15.16 6.49 4.80
CA ASP A 70 -15.25 6.30 6.26
C ASP A 70 -16.70 6.47 6.76
N ALA A 71 -16.89 6.40 8.08
CA ALA A 71 -18.20 6.53 8.71
C ALA A 71 -18.84 7.92 8.54
N ASP A 72 -18.02 8.94 8.30
CA ASP A 72 -18.44 10.33 8.08
C ASP A 72 -18.68 10.63 6.59
N GLY A 73 -18.38 9.67 5.71
CA GLY A 73 -18.54 9.76 4.27
C GLY A 73 -17.33 10.34 3.52
N ASN A 74 -16.21 10.57 4.20
CA ASN A 74 -14.96 11.07 3.59
C ASN A 74 -14.19 9.93 2.91
N PRO A 75 -13.42 10.20 1.84
CA PRO A 75 -12.58 9.18 1.23
C PRO A 75 -11.50 8.69 2.18
N VAL A 76 -11.27 7.38 2.21
CA VAL A 76 -10.19 6.76 2.98
C VAL A 76 -8.88 6.90 2.22
N CYS A 77 -7.90 7.61 2.79
CA CYS A 77 -6.56 7.76 2.20
C CYS A 77 -5.46 7.42 3.21
N VAL A 78 -4.44 6.69 2.78
CA VAL A 78 -3.25 6.37 3.59
C VAL A 78 -2.16 7.39 3.32
N GLY A 79 -1.64 8.05 4.36
CA GLY A 79 -0.56 9.05 4.25
C GLY A 79 -1.01 10.51 4.25
N VAL A 80 -2.29 10.81 4.48
CA VAL A 80 -2.79 12.18 4.70
C VAL A 80 -3.11 12.35 6.19
N GLY A 81 -2.09 12.23 7.05
CA GLY A 81 -2.33 12.20 8.51
C GLY A 81 -1.09 12.12 9.40
N GLU A 82 0.06 12.61 8.93
CA GLU A 82 1.23 12.88 9.78
C GLU A 82 1.79 14.28 9.50
#